data_AF-A0A8T7A0T8-F1
#
_entry.id   AF-A0A8T7A0T8-F1
#
_cell.length_a   1.000
_cell.length_b   1.000
_cell.length_c   1.000
_cell.angle_alpha   90.00
_cell.angle_beta   90.00
_cell.angle_gamma   90.00
#
_symmetry.space_group_name_H-M   'P 1'
#
loop_
_entity.id
_entity.type
_entity.pdbx_description
1 polymer ?
#
loop_
_entity_poly.entity_id
_entity_poly.type
_entity_poly.pdbx_seq_one_letter_code
_entity_poly.pdbx_strand_id
1 'polypeptide(L)' 'MHQVFVYGTLKFGFANHDKMLKEERFLGSYVTIDQYPLVITGPWNSPVMFPEPGIGDFAPIIFIIDSVRT' A
#
# COMPACT_ATOMS: atom_id res chain seq x y z
N MET A 1 -9.21 14.45 -6.71
CA MET A 1 -9.72 13.30 -5.94
C MET A 1 -8.98 12.09 -6.45
N HIS A 2 -8.08 11.51 -5.64
CA HIS A 2 -7.21 10.41 -6.05
C HIS A 2 -7.40 9.21 -5.14
N GLN A 3 -7.69 8.06 -5.74
CA GLN A 3 -7.76 6.78 -5.04
C GLN A 3 -6.36 6.17 -5.01
N VAL A 4 -5.78 6.04 -3.82
CA VAL A 4 -4.42 5.50 -3.65
C VAL A 4 -4.47 4.15 -2.95
N PHE A 5 -3.80 3.17 -3.54
CA PHE A 5 -3.67 1.80 -3.07
C PHE A 5 -2.40 1.65 -2.20
N VAL A 6 -2.54 1.34 -0.90
CA VAL A 6 -1.40 1.18 0.04
C VAL A 6 -1.14 -0.26 0.50
N TYR A 7 0.08 -0.76 0.28
CA TYR A 7 0.48 -2.13 0.59
C TYR A 7 1.54 -2.26 1.71
N GLY A 8 2.19 -1.15 2.07
CA GLY A 8 3.34 -1.13 3.00
C GLY A 8 3.02 -0.50 4.36
N THR A 9 3.98 0.24 4.90
CA THR A 9 3.90 0.87 6.24
C THR A 9 2.79 1.91 6.42
N LEU A 10 2.11 2.27 5.33
CA LEU A 10 0.94 3.16 5.33
C LEU A 10 -0.36 2.42 5.66
N LYS A 11 -0.36 1.09 5.63
CA LYS A 11 -1.50 0.24 6.01
C LYS A 11 -1.95 0.53 7.46
N PHE A 12 -3.25 0.44 7.75
CA PHE A 12 -3.76 0.64 9.12
C PHE A 12 -3.03 -0.26 10.13
N GLY A 13 -2.61 0.32 11.26
CA GLY A 13 -1.84 -0.37 12.30
C GLY A 13 -0.32 -0.42 12.04
N PHE A 14 0.19 0.21 10.97
CA PHE A 14 1.62 0.29 10.68
C PHE A 14 2.19 1.69 10.89
N ALA A 15 3.52 1.76 11.02
CA ALA A 15 4.26 2.89 11.55
C ALA A 15 3.98 4.25 10.88
N ASN A 16 3.62 4.28 9.59
CA ASN A 16 3.40 5.53 8.86
C ASN A 16 1.92 5.91 8.71
N HIS A 17 0.99 5.06 9.14
CA HIS A 17 -0.45 5.30 8.96
C HIS A 17 -0.92 6.58 9.64
N ASP A 18 -0.78 6.68 10.97
CA ASP A 18 -1.31 7.80 11.76
C ASP A 18 -0.68 9.15 11.37
N LYS A 19 0.56 9.12 10.86
CA LYS A 19 1.27 10.33 10.45
C LYS A 19 0.81 10.85 9.08
N MET A 20 0.43 9.95 8.17
CA MET A 20 0.19 10.29 6.77
C MET A 20 -1.27 10.20 6.36
N LEU A 21 -2.02 9.23 6.90
CA LEU A 21 -3.33 8.81 6.41
C LEU A 21 -4.46 8.90 7.44
N LYS A 22 -4.18 9.42 8.65
CA LYS A 22 -5.18 9.49 9.74
C LYS A 22 -6.48 10.20 9.35
N GLU A 23 -6.36 11.26 8.55
CA GLU A 23 -7.51 12.06 8.10
C GLU A 23 -8.11 11.55 6.78
N GLU A 24 -7.48 10.54 6.16
CA GLU A 24 -7.91 10.03 4.86
C GLU A 24 -9.00 8.97 5.03
N ARG A 25 -9.98 8.99 4.12
CA ARG A 25 -11.13 8.07 4.19
C ARG A 25 -10.73 6.68 3.72
N PHE A 26 -10.94 5.68 4.58
CA PHE A 26 -10.87 4.27 4.20
C PHE A 26 -12.05 3.87 3.30
N LEU A 27 -11.76 3.33 2.11
CA LEU A 27 -12.82 2.87 1.19
C LEU A 27 -13.08 1.36 1.25
N GLY A 28 -12.12 0.55 1.71
CA GLY A 28 -12.28 -0.91 1.78
C GLY A 28 -10.97 -1.68 1.63
N SER A 29 -11.06 -3.00 1.76
CA SER A 29 -9.94 -3.93 1.55
C SER A 29 -9.95 -4.49 0.13
N TYR A 30 -8.83 -4.33 -0.56
CA TYR A 30 -8.64 -4.74 -1.95
C TYR A 30 -7.38 -5.59 -2.13
N VAL A 31 -7.27 -6.23 -3.29
CA VAL A 31 -6.15 -7.07 -3.73
C VAL A 31 -5.76 -6.64 -5.15
N THR A 32 -4.49 -6.75 -5.50
CA THR A 32 -4.03 -6.47 -6.87
C THR A 32 -4.66 -7.46 -7.86
N ILE A 33 -4.98 -6.99 -9.06
CA ILE A 33 -5.46 -7.88 -10.14
C ILE A 33 -4.32 -8.75 -10.64
N ASP A 34 -3.13 -8.16 -10.79
CA ASP A 34 -1.91 -8.86 -11.17
C ASP A 34 -1.05 -9.18 -9.95
N GLN A 35 -0.16 -10.17 -10.08
CA GLN A 35 0.88 -10.45 -9.09
C GLN A 35 2.01 -9.44 -9.22
N TYR A 36 2.59 -9.04 -8.08
CA TYR A 36 3.77 -8.18 -8.07
C TYR A 36 4.78 -8.69 -7.03
N PRO A 37 6.10 -8.61 -7.31
CA PRO A 37 7.11 -8.92 -6.32
C PRO A 37 7.07 -7.87 -5.21
N LEU A 38 6.69 -8.29 -4.00
CA LEU A 38 6.75 -7.49 -2.78
C LEU A 38 7.86 -8.03 -1.89
N VAL A 39 8.90 -7.23 -1.66
CA VAL A 39 10.06 -7.62 -0.86
C VAL A 39 10.26 -6.69 0.33
N ILE A 40 10.86 -7.22 1.39
CA ILE A 40 11.42 -6.43 2.48
C ILE A 40 12.90 -6.24 2.19
N THR A 41 13.35 -5.00 2.04
CA THR A 41 14.75 -4.73 1.66
C THR A 41 15.30 -3.42 2.23
N GLY A 42 16.61 -3.26 2.10
CA GLY A 42 17.37 -2.11 2.57
C GLY A 42 17.59 -2.05 4.09
N PRO A 43 18.34 -1.05 4.58
CA PRO A 43 18.73 -0.95 6.00
C PRO A 43 17.56 -0.79 6.97
N TRP A 44 16.41 -0.32 6.46
CA TRP A 44 15.21 -0.03 7.25
C TRP A 44 14.15 -1.13 7.17
N ASN A 45 14.45 -2.25 6.50
CA ASN A 45 13.47 -3.32 6.24
C ASN A 45 12.16 -2.76 5.64
N SER A 46 12.30 -1.89 4.64
CA SER A 46 11.15 -1.24 4.01
C SER A 46 10.45 -2.20 3.06
N PRO A 47 9.10 -2.21 3.03
CA PRO A 47 8.36 -2.92 2.00
C PRO A 47 8.48 -2.19 0.65
N VAL A 48 8.92 -2.91 -0.38
CA VAL A 48 9.11 -2.40 -1.74
C VAL A 48 8.39 -3.32 -2.72
N MET A 49 7.51 -2.74 -3.54
CA MET A 49 6.85 -3.44 -4.65
C MET A 49 7.55 -3.08 -5.96
N PHE A 50 8.01 -4.08 -6.70
CA PHE A 50 8.60 -3.88 -8.02
C PHE A 50 7.53 -3.85 -9.12
N PRO A 51 7.69 -3.01 -10.17
CA PRO A 51 6.71 -2.87 -11.26
C PRO A 51 6.86 -4.00 -12.30
N GLU A 52 6.81 -5.25 -11.84
CA GLU A 52 7.00 -6.47 -12.65
C GLU A 52 5.74 -7.34 -12.55
N PRO A 53 4.68 -7.03 -13.30
CA PRO A 53 3.42 -7.75 -13.21
C PRO A 53 3.56 -9.22 -13.65
N GLY A 54 2.84 -10.11 -12.98
CA GLY A 54 2.82 -11.55 -13.26
C GLY A 54 3.94 -12.34 -12.58
N ILE A 55 4.71 -11.68 -11.71
CA ILE A 55 5.76 -12.30 -10.88
C ILE A 55 5.42 -12.07 -9.41
N GLY A 56 5.73 -13.03 -8.54
CA GLY A 56 5.48 -12.92 -7.11
C GLY A 56 4.05 -13.33 -6.74
N ASP A 57 3.47 -12.64 -5.74
CA ASP A 57 2.16 -12.98 -5.18
C ASP A 57 1.16 -11.84 -5.36
N PHE A 58 -0.13 -12.15 -5.18
CA PHE A 58 -1.17 -11.13 -5.05
C PHE A 58 -0.99 -10.42 -3.71
N ALA A 59 -0.88 -9.09 -3.72
CA ALA A 59 -0.66 -8.35 -2.48
C ALA A 59 -1.90 -8.45 -1.57
N PRO A 60 -1.78 -9.01 -0.35
CA PRO A 60 -2.93 -9.33 0.48
C PRO A 60 -3.35 -8.11 1.31
N ILE A 61 -4.52 -7.56 0.96
CA ILE A 61 -5.26 -6.55 1.73
C ILE A 61 -4.61 -5.17 1.70
N ILE A 62 -5.21 -4.32 0.89
CA ILE A 62 -4.83 -2.93 0.65
C ILE A 62 -6.01 -2.00 0.91
N PHE A 63 -5.71 -0.84 1.47
CA PHE A 63 -6.63 0.26 1.70
C PHE A 63 -6.62 1.14 0.45
N ILE A 64 -7.79 1.48 -0.09
CA ILE A 64 -7.91 2.67 -0.94
C ILE A 64 -8.21 3.85 -0.02
N ILE A 65 -7.38 4.88 -0.11
CA ILE A 65 -7.61 6.19 0.50
C ILE A 65 -8.08 7.18 -0.56
N ASP A 66 -8.95 8.12 -0.19
CA ASP A 66 -9.29 9.28 -1.02
C ASP A 66 -8.37 10.45 -0.64
N SER A 67 -7.24 10.60 -1.32
CA SER A 67 -6.29 11.68 -1.02
C SER A 67 -6.68 12.98 -1.73
N VAL A 68 -6.83 14.04 -0.94
CA VAL A 68 -7.26 15.38 -1.39
C VAL A 68 -6.08 16.34 -1.61
N ARG A 69 -4.82 15.90 -1.44
CA ARG A 69 -3.67 16.81 -1.53
C ARG A 69 -3.10 16.89 -2.95
N THR A 70 -3.32 18.03 -3.60
CA THR A 70 -2.63 18.53 -4.82
C THR A 70 -1.33 19.21 -4.49
#